data_AF-A0AAD8NB78-F1
#
_entry.id   AF-A0AAD8NB78-F1
#
_cell.length_a   1.000
_cell.length_b   1.000
_cell.length_c   1.000
_cell.angle_alpha   90.00
_cell.angle_beta   90.00
_cell.angle_gamma   90.00
#
_symmetry.space_group_name_H-M   'P 1'
#
loop_
_entity.id
_entity.type
_entity.pdbx_description
1 polymer ?
#
loop_
_entity_poly.entity_id
_entity_poly.type
_entity_poly.pdbx_seq_one_letter_code
_entity_poly.pdbx_strand_id
1 'polypeptide(L)'
;MSNFPDLMYPRARFQLRSVNEPDQPEVVEELYADRPEYFSLKVYHGGYFTGMSGKTYDYASITFVDFLKVHEFTVSEMYIIYPEFGYGFTPMNIWFYFKTSDGDLDTGLLPLRNSEDVTILTSYIGVNGLREIELYA
;
A
#
# COMPACT_ATOMS: atom_id res chain seq x y z
N MET A 1 7.53 -29.24 12.67
CA MET A 1 6.78 -29.58 11.44
C MET A 1 5.44 -28.88 11.54
N SER A 2 5.35 -27.69 10.96
CA SER A 2 4.12 -26.87 10.94
C SER A 2 3.40 -27.13 9.61
N ASN A 3 2.21 -27.70 9.72
CA ASN A 3 1.29 -27.97 8.61
C ASN A 3 0.68 -26.65 8.12
N PHE A 4 0.95 -26.28 6.88
CA PHE A 4 0.13 -25.31 6.15
C PHE A 4 -0.95 -26.09 5.39
N PRO A 5 -2.25 -25.83 5.61
CA PRO A 5 -3.30 -26.49 4.85
C PRO A 5 -3.35 -25.90 3.43
N ASP A 6 -3.09 -26.77 2.47
CA ASP A 6 -3.18 -26.50 1.04
C ASP A 6 -4.64 -26.70 0.60
N LEU A 7 -5.43 -25.63 0.51
CA LEU A 7 -6.75 -25.64 -0.13
C LEU A 7 -7.07 -24.30 -0.82
N MET A 8 -6.99 -24.32 -2.15
CA MET A 8 -7.85 -23.64 -3.13
C MET A 8 -8.21 -22.15 -2.92
N TYR A 9 -7.22 -21.26 -3.09
CA TYR A 9 -7.34 -19.99 -3.82
C TYR A 9 -5.99 -19.75 -4.52
N PRO A 10 -5.91 -19.13 -5.71
CA PRO A 10 -4.62 -18.85 -6.32
C PRO A 10 -3.81 -18.00 -5.34
N ARG A 11 -2.66 -18.53 -4.90
CA ARG A 11 -1.62 -17.92 -4.05
C ARG A 11 -1.91 -16.47 -3.66
N ALA A 12 -2.14 -16.20 -2.37
CA ALA A 12 -2.34 -14.85 -1.86
C ALA A 12 -1.34 -13.88 -2.52
N ARG A 13 -1.86 -12.88 -3.24
CA ARG A 13 -1.05 -11.91 -4.02
C ARG A 13 -0.37 -10.87 -3.14
N PHE A 14 -0.65 -10.90 -1.85
CA PHE A 14 -0.12 -10.00 -0.84
C PHE A 14 -0.20 -10.67 0.54
N GLN A 15 0.47 -10.07 1.52
CA GLN A 15 0.35 -10.42 2.94
C GLN A 15 0.05 -9.17 3.76
N LEU A 16 -0.85 -9.27 4.74
CA LEU A 16 -1.05 -8.20 5.73
C LEU A 16 -0.03 -8.36 6.87
N ARG A 17 0.75 -7.32 7.14
CA ARG A 17 1.67 -7.28 8.29
C ARG A 17 0.90 -6.87 9.55
N SER A 18 1.11 -7.59 10.66
CA SER A 18 0.53 -7.21 11.94
C SER A 18 1.19 -5.93 12.47
N VAL A 19 0.38 -4.94 12.85
CA VAL A 19 0.81 -3.62 13.37
C VAL A 19 1.66 -3.70 14.65
N ASN A 20 1.76 -4.88 15.28
CA ASN A 20 2.60 -5.10 16.46
C ASN A 20 4.11 -5.10 16.15
N GLU A 21 4.48 -5.12 14.86
CA GLU A 21 5.84 -4.85 14.41
C GLU A 21 5.85 -3.40 13.88
N PRO A 22 6.40 -2.44 14.65
CA PRO A 22 6.37 -1.04 14.25
C PRO A 22 7.09 -0.87 12.91
N ASP A 23 6.57 0.09 12.13
CA ASP A 23 7.18 0.90 11.07
C ASP A 23 8.73 0.92 11.08
N GLN A 24 9.37 -0.20 10.73
CA GLN A 24 10.83 -0.35 10.70
C GLN A 24 11.28 -0.39 9.24
N PRO A 25 11.87 0.71 8.73
CA PRO A 25 12.39 0.77 7.37
C PRO A 25 13.40 -0.35 7.07
N GLU A 26 14.19 -0.74 8.09
CA GLU A 26 15.16 -1.83 8.01
C GLU A 26 14.50 -3.18 7.66
N VAL A 27 13.29 -3.44 8.19
CA VAL A 27 12.54 -4.67 7.86
C VAL A 27 12.16 -4.70 6.38
N VAL A 28 11.76 -3.56 5.81
CA VAL A 28 11.38 -3.47 4.39
C VAL A 28 12.59 -3.64 3.49
N GLU A 29 13.71 -2.99 3.82
CA GLU A 29 14.96 -3.13 3.05
C GLU A 29 15.46 -4.57 3.05
N GLU A 30 15.47 -5.23 4.21
CA GLU A 30 15.85 -6.65 4.32
C GLU A 30 14.87 -7.58 3.59
N LEU A 31 13.56 -7.31 3.71
CA LEU A 31 12.51 -8.12 3.09
C LEU A 31 12.62 -8.19 1.56
N TYR A 32 13.10 -7.11 0.95
CA TYR A 32 13.17 -6.95 -0.51
C TYR A 32 14.59 -6.87 -1.07
N ALA A 33 15.63 -7.08 -0.27
CA ALA A 33 17.02 -6.99 -0.69
C ALA A 33 17.34 -7.87 -1.93
N ASP A 34 16.73 -9.06 -2.01
CA ASP A 34 16.88 -10.02 -3.10
C ASP A 34 15.64 -10.14 -4.01
N ARG A 35 14.67 -9.23 -3.85
CA ARG A 35 13.31 -9.31 -4.44
C ARG A 35 12.88 -7.97 -5.07
N PRO A 36 13.61 -7.48 -6.08
CA PRO A 36 13.35 -6.15 -6.67
C PRO A 36 12.00 -6.02 -7.38
N GLU A 37 11.34 -7.14 -7.69
CA GLU A 37 10.03 -7.21 -8.32
C GLU A 37 8.86 -7.02 -7.34
N TYR A 38 9.14 -6.93 -6.04
CA TYR A 38 8.16 -6.76 -4.99
C TYR A 38 8.27 -5.39 -4.29
N PHE A 39 7.16 -4.97 -3.69
CA PHE A 39 7.06 -3.76 -2.86
C PHE A 39 5.94 -3.91 -1.82
N SER A 40 5.89 -2.95 -0.89
CA SER A 40 4.86 -2.82 0.13
C SER A 40 4.04 -1.55 -0.04
N LEU A 41 2.78 -1.60 0.37
CA LEU A 41 1.98 -0.42 0.66
C LEU A 41 1.85 -0.23 2.16
N LYS A 42 2.09 1.00 2.63
CA LYS A 42 1.66 1.46 3.94
C LYS A 42 0.36 2.23 3.77
N VAL A 43 -0.75 1.57 4.08
CA VAL A 43 -2.09 2.10 3.83
C VAL A 43 -2.65 2.77 5.07
N TYR A 44 -2.85 4.08 4.99
CA TYR A 44 -3.61 4.88 5.93
C TYR A 44 -5.08 4.86 5.52
N HIS A 45 -5.95 4.32 6.37
CA HIS A 45 -7.36 4.10 6.03
C HIS A 45 -8.31 4.48 7.17
N GLY A 46 -9.54 4.82 6.79
CA GLY A 46 -10.61 5.18 7.75
C GLY A 46 -10.42 6.54 8.41
N GLY A 47 -9.44 7.32 7.94
CA GLY A 47 -9.20 8.69 8.36
C GLY A 47 -9.78 9.70 7.38
N TYR A 48 -9.35 10.95 7.50
CA TYR A 48 -9.72 12.00 6.55
C TYR A 48 -8.64 13.08 6.46
N PHE A 49 -8.53 13.71 5.29
CA PHE A 49 -7.63 14.85 5.10
C PHE A 49 -8.16 16.10 5.80
N THR A 50 -7.28 16.83 6.50
CA THR A 50 -7.58 18.13 7.08
C THR A 50 -7.36 19.27 6.08
N GLY A 51 -8.14 20.34 6.19
CA GLY A 51 -7.86 21.67 5.62
C GLY A 51 -7.51 21.75 4.11
N MET A 52 -7.15 22.96 3.68
CA MET A 52 -6.61 23.21 2.33
C MET A 52 -5.07 23.27 2.30
N SER A 53 -4.43 23.62 3.43
CA SER A 53 -2.98 23.69 3.59
C SER A 53 -2.57 23.12 4.95
N GLY A 54 -1.37 22.59 5.06
CA GLY A 54 -0.93 21.86 6.25
C GLY A 54 -1.68 20.55 6.40
N LYS A 55 -1.97 19.87 5.28
CA LYS A 55 -2.77 18.64 5.26
C LYS A 55 -2.15 17.60 6.19
N THR A 56 -2.99 17.11 7.08
CA THR A 56 -2.78 15.88 7.84
C THR A 56 -3.84 14.86 7.41
N TYR A 57 -3.62 13.59 7.73
CA TYR A 57 -4.60 12.55 7.54
C TYR A 57 -4.96 11.97 8.91
N ASP A 58 -6.02 12.50 9.50
CA ASP A 58 -6.34 12.29 10.92
C ASP A 58 -7.21 11.04 11.13
N TYR A 59 -7.09 10.43 12.30
CA TYR A 59 -7.86 9.24 12.75
C TYR A 59 -7.65 7.99 11.90
N ALA A 60 -6.56 7.93 11.14
CA ALA A 60 -6.21 6.79 10.32
C ALA A 60 -5.82 5.57 11.16
N SER A 61 -6.30 4.41 10.72
CA SER A 61 -5.62 3.15 11.00
C SER A 61 -4.55 2.91 9.93
N ILE A 62 -3.47 2.20 10.29
CA ILE A 62 -2.38 1.88 9.38
C ILE A 62 -2.34 0.36 9.19
N THR A 63 -2.38 -0.08 7.95
CA THR A 63 -2.18 -1.47 7.56
C THR A 63 -1.07 -1.57 6.52
N PHE A 64 -0.15 -2.51 6.71
CA PHE A 64 0.90 -2.80 5.74
C PHE A 64 0.49 -3.97 4.85
N VAL A 65 0.67 -3.80 3.54
CA VAL A 65 0.36 -4.79 2.51
C VAL A 65 1.65 -5.13 1.78
N ASP A 66 2.19 -6.30 2.07
CA ASP A 66 3.50 -6.76 1.59
C ASP A 66 3.38 -7.71 0.40
N PHE A 67 4.52 -7.89 -0.29
CA PHE A 67 4.69 -8.79 -1.43
C PHE A 67 3.79 -8.49 -2.63
N LEU A 68 3.46 -7.21 -2.82
CA LEU A 68 2.83 -6.76 -4.05
C LEU A 68 3.87 -6.79 -5.17
N LYS A 69 3.50 -7.32 -6.33
CA LYS A 69 4.41 -7.37 -7.49
C LYS A 69 4.25 -6.13 -8.34
N VAL A 70 5.38 -5.49 -8.66
CA VAL A 70 5.42 -4.25 -9.44
C VAL A 70 4.67 -4.37 -10.77
N HIS A 71 4.85 -5.47 -11.51
CA HIS A 71 4.26 -5.66 -12.83
C HIS A 71 2.84 -6.25 -12.83
N GLU A 72 2.34 -6.70 -11.69
CA GLU A 72 0.99 -7.29 -11.57
C GLU A 72 0.01 -6.36 -10.83
N PHE A 73 0.53 -5.34 -10.13
CA PHE A 73 -0.27 -4.41 -9.34
C PHE A 73 -1.21 -3.58 -10.22
N THR A 74 -2.46 -3.43 -9.77
CA THR A 74 -3.49 -2.62 -10.46
C THR A 74 -4.38 -1.90 -9.45
N VAL A 75 -5.06 -0.85 -9.90
CA VAL A 75 -6.08 -0.18 -9.07
C VAL A 75 -7.19 -1.14 -8.65
N SER A 76 -7.57 -2.09 -9.51
CA SER A 76 -8.55 -3.13 -9.20
C SER A 76 -8.12 -4.03 -8.03
N GLU A 77 -6.83 -4.21 -7.84
CA GLU A 77 -6.30 -4.99 -6.72
C GLU A 77 -6.56 -4.31 -5.37
N MET A 78 -6.58 -2.98 -5.32
CA MET A 78 -6.95 -2.24 -4.10
C MET A 78 -8.39 -2.51 -3.66
N TYR A 79 -9.30 -2.75 -4.59
CA TYR A 79 -10.69 -3.12 -4.25
C TYR A 79 -10.80 -4.54 -3.68
N ILE A 80 -9.78 -5.38 -3.85
CA ILE A 80 -9.65 -6.72 -3.26
C ILE A 80 -8.92 -6.65 -1.92
N ILE A 81 -7.90 -5.79 -1.80
CA ILE A 81 -7.09 -5.63 -0.59
C ILE A 81 -7.86 -4.89 0.51
N TYR A 82 -8.53 -3.79 0.18
CA TYR A 82 -9.18 -2.91 1.17
C TYR A 82 -10.23 -3.60 2.07
N PRO A 83 -11.06 -4.54 1.56
CA PRO A 83 -11.93 -5.39 2.37
C PRO A 83 -11.25 -6.11 3.54
N GLU A 84 -10.02 -6.57 3.30
CA GLU A 84 -9.25 -7.37 4.24
C GLU A 84 -8.77 -6.55 5.44
N PHE A 85 -8.89 -5.22 5.40
CA PHE A 85 -8.63 -4.34 6.55
C PHE A 85 -9.75 -4.37 7.60
N GLY A 86 -10.81 -5.16 7.36
CA GLY A 86 -11.93 -5.34 8.29
C GLY A 86 -13.18 -4.51 7.96
N TYR A 87 -13.18 -3.79 6.83
CA TYR A 87 -14.36 -3.02 6.37
C TYR A 87 -15.40 -3.88 5.63
N GLY A 88 -15.08 -5.14 5.31
CA GLY A 88 -15.98 -6.00 4.54
C GLY A 88 -16.05 -5.51 3.08
N PHE A 89 -17.24 -5.26 2.54
CA PHE A 89 -17.37 -4.84 1.13
C PHE A 89 -16.80 -3.42 0.89
N THR A 90 -15.94 -3.26 -0.11
CA THR A 90 -15.44 -1.94 -0.53
C THR A 90 -16.56 -1.12 -1.16
N PRO A 91 -17.01 0.00 -0.57
CA PRO A 91 -17.92 0.90 -1.27
C PRO A 91 -17.30 1.37 -2.59
N MET A 92 -18.11 1.54 -3.64
CA MET A 92 -17.69 2.03 -4.97
C MET A 92 -17.04 3.43 -4.97
N ASN A 93 -16.91 4.07 -3.80
CA ASN A 93 -16.61 5.49 -3.65
C ASN A 93 -15.30 5.74 -2.87
N ILE A 94 -14.46 4.72 -2.68
CA ILE A 94 -13.16 4.93 -2.02
C ILE A 94 -12.20 5.59 -2.99
N TRP A 95 -11.53 6.64 -2.52
CA TRP A 95 -10.53 7.36 -3.27
C TRP A 95 -9.16 7.00 -2.74
N PHE A 96 -8.35 6.37 -3.59
CA PHE A 96 -6.98 6.04 -3.24
C PHE A 96 -6.05 7.16 -3.70
N TYR A 97 -5.16 7.58 -2.81
CA TYR A 97 -4.10 8.53 -3.10
C TYR A 97 -2.77 7.98 -2.62
N PHE A 98 -1.69 8.15 -3.38
CA PHE A 98 -0.34 7.80 -2.95
C PHE A 98 0.52 9.05 -2.81
N LYS A 99 1.47 9.01 -1.88
CA LYS A 99 2.43 10.09 -1.66
C LYS A 99 3.69 9.83 -2.49
N THR A 100 4.17 10.85 -3.19
CA THR A 100 5.47 10.81 -3.87
C THR A 100 6.62 10.78 -2.85
N SER A 101 7.80 10.29 -3.27
CA SER A 101 8.97 10.19 -2.38
C SER A 101 9.44 11.53 -1.83
N ASP A 102 9.31 12.59 -2.63
CA ASP A 102 9.91 13.90 -2.35
C ASP A 102 8.88 14.94 -1.86
N GLY A 103 7.60 14.55 -1.80
CA GLY A 103 6.49 15.44 -1.48
C GLY A 103 5.83 15.14 -0.14
N ASP A 104 5.14 16.14 0.39
CA ASP A 104 4.29 16.02 1.58
C ASP A 104 2.82 15.85 1.18
N LEU A 105 1.89 15.92 2.14
CA LEU A 105 0.46 15.79 1.86
C LEU A 105 -0.13 17.00 1.14
N ASP A 106 0.55 18.15 1.13
CA ASP A 106 0.11 19.35 0.42
C ASP A 106 0.54 19.34 -1.05
N THR A 107 1.71 18.76 -1.35
CA THR A 107 2.38 18.88 -2.65
C THR A 107 2.66 17.55 -3.36
N GLY A 108 2.69 16.45 -2.61
CA GLY A 108 3.10 15.12 -3.08
C GLY A 108 1.97 14.11 -3.23
N LEU A 109 0.71 14.52 -3.06
CA LEU A 109 -0.42 13.59 -3.09
C LEU A 109 -0.95 13.42 -4.53
N LEU A 110 -0.83 12.19 -5.06
CA LEU A 110 -1.31 11.83 -6.39
C LEU A 110 -2.44 10.79 -6.30
N PRO A 111 -3.47 10.88 -7.16
CA PRO A 111 -4.57 9.92 -7.16
C PRO A 111 -4.14 8.59 -7.78
N LEU A 112 -4.73 7.48 -7.33
CA LEU A 112 -4.60 6.14 -7.91
C LEU A 112 -5.93 5.68 -8.50
N ARG A 113 -6.23 6.05 -9.75
CA ARG A 113 -7.55 5.82 -10.38
C ARG A 113 -7.50 4.90 -11.59
N ASN A 114 -6.37 4.87 -12.29
CA ASN A 114 -6.23 4.14 -13.54
C ASN A 114 -4.81 3.57 -13.72
N SER A 115 -4.57 2.94 -14.86
CA SER A 115 -3.27 2.34 -15.20
C SER A 115 -2.12 3.35 -15.38
N GLU A 116 -2.43 4.58 -15.77
CA GLU A 116 -1.43 5.65 -15.87
C GLU A 116 -0.94 6.04 -14.47
N ASP A 117 -1.88 6.23 -13.54
CA ASP A 117 -1.55 6.49 -12.13
C ASP A 117 -0.74 5.32 -11.52
N VAL A 118 -1.05 4.06 -11.85
CA VAL A 118 -0.25 2.88 -11.45
C VAL A 118 1.15 2.92 -12.03
N THR A 119 1.31 3.35 -13.28
CA THR A 119 2.62 3.47 -13.92
C THR A 119 3.48 4.52 -13.20
N ILE A 120 2.86 5.64 -12.79
CA ILE A 120 3.53 6.68 -12.00
C ILE A 120 3.93 6.13 -10.63
N LEU A 121 3.01 5.48 -9.90
CA LEU A 121 3.29 4.88 -8.59
C LEU A 121 4.47 3.89 -8.68
N THR A 122 4.42 2.98 -9.65
CA THR A 122 5.44 1.94 -9.81
C THR A 122 6.79 2.48 -10.27
N SER A 123 6.84 3.67 -10.90
CA SER A 123 8.08 4.34 -11.28
C SER A 123 8.94 4.79 -10.08
N TYR A 124 8.33 4.97 -8.90
CA TYR A 124 9.05 5.30 -7.67
C TYR A 124 9.70 4.07 -7.02
N ILE A 125 9.24 2.87 -7.35
CA ILE A 125 9.71 1.63 -6.72
C ILE A 125 11.13 1.31 -7.21
N GLY A 126 12.03 1.06 -6.27
CA GLY A 126 13.45 0.77 -6.53
C GLY A 126 14.30 2.02 -6.79
N VAL A 127 13.69 3.19 -7.00
CA VAL A 127 14.43 4.47 -7.04
C VAL A 127 14.94 4.76 -5.64
N ASN A 128 16.25 4.98 -5.49
CA ASN A 128 16.92 5.19 -4.21
C ASN A 128 16.66 4.07 -3.17
N GLY A 129 16.34 2.85 -3.62
CA GLY A 129 16.02 1.74 -2.72
C GLY A 129 14.61 1.76 -2.13
N LEU A 130 13.73 2.68 -2.56
CA LEU A 130 12.37 2.77 -2.05
C LEU A 130 11.56 1.51 -2.39
N ARG A 131 11.04 0.83 -1.36
CA ARG A 131 10.21 -0.39 -1.49
C ARG A 131 8.88 -0.31 -0.77
N GLU A 132 8.61 0.79 -0.08
CA GLU A 132 7.32 1.04 0.57
C GLU A 132 6.73 2.34 0.04
N ILE A 133 5.46 2.29 -0.34
CA ILE A 133 4.70 3.46 -0.81
C ILE A 133 3.60 3.75 0.20
N GLU A 134 3.49 5.00 0.62
CA GLU A 134 2.38 5.46 1.44
C GLU A 134 1.12 5.69 0.59
N LEU A 135 0.01 5.09 1.01
CA LEU A 135 -1.29 5.18 0.34
C LEU A 135 -2.38 5.58 1.35
N TYR A 136 -3.29 6.44 0.93
CA TYR A 136 -4.34 7.06 1.75
C TYR A 136 -5.71 6.73 1.15
N ALA A 137 -6.65 6.25 1.98
CA ALA A 137 -7.92 5.65 1.55
C ALA A 137 -9.12 6.00 2.45
#